data_AF-A0A067NJR4-F1
#
_entry.id   AF-A0A067NJR4-F1
#
_cell.length_a   1.000
_cell.length_b   1.000
_cell.length_c   1.000
_cell.angle_alpha   90.00
_cell.angle_beta   90.00
_cell.angle_gamma   90.00
#
_symmetry.space_group_name_H-M   'P 1'
#
loop_
_entity.id
_entity.type
_entity.pdbx_description
1 polymer ?
#
loop_
_entity_poly.entity_id
_entity_poly.type
_entity_poly.pdbx_seq_one_letter_code
_entity_poly.pdbx_strand_id
1 'polypeptide(L)'
;FTQAKIVPDVLPSFAPTGVLEVIFTDPNNSNRTQVTPGMNLTVSQTSSLPTLGISGLPPSFAPQTFAVVLIDPDAPTPQSPSAAQFLHFLGGDFEIRGEAVETTPALTNQSQAAMEYVGPNPPAGSPPHRYV
;
A
#
# COMPACT_ATOMS: atom_id res chain seq x y z
N PHE A 1 6.12 12.15 3.76
CA PHE A 1 4.72 12.56 3.46
C PHE A 1 4.65 13.93 2.78
N THR A 2 5.12 15.02 3.40
CA THR A 2 5.05 16.39 2.84
C THR A 2 5.84 16.57 1.54
N GLN A 3 7.07 16.05 1.46
CA GLN A 3 7.91 16.19 0.25
C GLN A 3 7.26 15.57 -0.99
N ALA A 4 6.63 14.40 -0.83
CA ALA A 4 5.89 13.71 -1.87
C ALA A 4 4.44 14.23 -2.02
N LYS A 5 4.07 15.28 -1.28
CA LYS A 5 2.73 15.90 -1.26
C LYS A 5 1.58 14.95 -0.91
N ILE A 6 1.84 13.83 -0.24
CA ILE A 6 0.77 12.96 0.29
C ILE A 6 -0.14 13.77 1.21
N VAL A 7 0.47 14.65 1.99
CA VAL A 7 -0.20 15.78 2.63
C VAL A 7 0.15 17.03 1.81
N PRO A 8 -0.82 17.78 1.26
CA PRO A 8 -2.26 17.63 1.46
C PRO A 8 -3.01 16.83 0.37
N ASP A 9 -2.34 16.34 -0.68
CA ASP A 9 -3.03 15.86 -1.90
C ASP A 9 -3.95 14.65 -1.65
N VAL A 10 -3.59 13.77 -0.71
CA VAL A 10 -4.35 12.56 -0.37
C VAL A 10 -5.04 12.71 0.98
N LEU A 11 -4.29 13.20 1.98
CA LEU A 11 -4.77 13.38 3.34
C LEU A 11 -4.54 14.83 3.79
N PRO A 12 -5.49 15.47 4.49
CA PRO A 12 -5.32 16.84 4.98
C PRO A 12 -4.25 16.92 6.09
N SER A 13 -4.01 15.83 6.82
CA SER A 13 -2.94 15.71 7.81
C SER A 13 -2.60 14.24 8.02
N PHE A 14 -1.41 13.95 8.54
CA PHE A 14 -0.99 12.58 8.83
C PHE A 14 -0.08 12.52 10.06
N ALA A 15 -0.49 11.77 11.08
CA ALA A 15 0.22 11.54 12.32
C ALA A 15 0.33 10.01 12.57
N PRO A 16 1.31 9.32 11.94
CA PRO A 16 1.38 7.87 12.00
C PRO A 16 1.70 7.38 13.42
N THR A 17 1.02 6.31 13.85
CA THR A 17 1.21 5.65 15.15
C THR A 17 1.85 4.27 15.03
N GLY A 18 2.18 3.83 13.82
CA GLY A 18 2.79 2.54 13.55
C GLY A 18 3.52 2.57 12.21
N VAL A 19 4.26 1.50 11.95
CA VAL A 19 5.01 1.29 10.71
C VAL A 19 4.36 0.15 9.95
N LEU A 20 3.94 0.42 8.72
CA LEU A 20 3.46 -0.59 7.79
C LEU A 20 4.65 -1.04 6.92
N GLU A 21 4.93 -2.33 6.94
CA GLU A 21 5.88 -2.98 6.05
C GLU A 21 5.15 -3.61 4.88
N VAL A 22 5.69 -3.38 3.67
CA VAL A 22 5.10 -3.85 2.43
C VAL A 22 6.15 -4.64 1.67
N ILE A 23 5.82 -5.88 1.32
CA ILE A 23 6.70 -6.75 0.54
C ILE A 23 5.94 -7.30 -0.66
N PHE A 24 6.42 -6.97 -1.85
CA PHE A 24 5.96 -7.62 -3.07
C PHE A 24 6.76 -8.90 -3.31
N THR A 25 6.08 -9.97 -3.72
CA THR A 25 6.72 -11.22 -4.12
C THR A 25 6.37 -11.50 -5.58
N ASP A 26 7.37 -11.62 -6.45
CA ASP A 26 7.17 -11.96 -7.85
C ASP A 26 6.64 -13.41 -7.94
N PRO A 27 5.45 -13.62 -8.52
CA PRO A 27 4.83 -14.94 -8.55
C PRO A 27 5.58 -15.95 -9.43
N ASN A 28 6.48 -15.49 -10.32
CA ASN A 28 7.15 -16.35 -11.29
C ASN A 28 8.50 -16.88 -10.81
N ASN A 29 9.18 -16.15 -9.93
CA ASN A 29 10.53 -16.47 -9.47
C ASN A 29 10.71 -16.34 -7.95
N SER A 30 9.65 -16.02 -7.21
CA SER A 30 9.64 -15.84 -5.75
C SER A 30 10.61 -14.76 -5.23
N ASN A 31 11.08 -13.86 -6.10
CA ASN A 31 11.92 -12.75 -5.69
C ASN A 31 11.09 -11.76 -4.87
N ARG A 32 11.63 -11.36 -3.71
CA ARG A 32 10.95 -10.47 -2.76
C ARG A 32 11.53 -9.07 -2.88
N THR A 33 10.66 -8.09 -3.04
CA THR A 33 11.01 -6.66 -3.04
C THR A 33 10.42 -6.02 -1.80
N GLN A 34 11.26 -5.72 -0.81
CA GLN A 34 10.87 -4.94 0.36
C GLN A 34 10.78 -3.46 -0.03
N VAL A 35 9.62 -2.86 0.19
CA VAL A 35 9.35 -1.48 -0.21
C VAL A 35 9.89 -0.53 0.85
N THR A 36 10.61 0.51 0.41
CA THR A 36 10.89 1.69 1.24
C THR A 36 10.05 2.88 0.75
N PRO A 37 9.60 3.79 1.64
CA PRO A 37 8.78 4.92 1.22
C PRO A 37 9.44 5.78 0.13
N GLY A 38 8.73 5.97 -0.99
CA GLY A 38 9.22 6.74 -2.15
C GLY A 38 10.12 5.95 -3.11
N MET A 39 10.32 4.66 -2.90
CA MET A 39 11.02 3.77 -3.82
C MET A 39 10.24 3.65 -5.15
N ASN A 40 10.95 3.68 -6.27
CA ASN A 40 10.38 3.32 -7.57
C ASN A 40 10.32 1.80 -7.72
N LEU A 41 9.15 1.30 -8.14
CA LEU A 41 8.92 -0.10 -8.47
C LEU A 41 8.47 -0.22 -9.92
N THR A 42 8.79 -1.34 -10.57
CA THR A 42 8.25 -1.65 -11.89
C THR A 42 6.81 -2.17 -11.78
N VAL A 43 6.04 -2.05 -12.88
CA VAL A 43 4.70 -2.66 -12.99
C VAL A 43 4.77 -4.18 -12.75
N SER A 44 5.82 -4.84 -13.20
CA SER A 44 5.98 -6.29 -12.98
C SER A 44 6.18 -6.65 -11.52
N GLN A 45 6.95 -5.85 -10.76
CA GLN A 45 7.17 -6.06 -9.32
C GLN A 45 5.87 -5.90 -8.52
N THR A 46 4.93 -5.09 -9.01
CA THR A 46 3.67 -4.78 -8.33
C THR A 46 2.46 -5.52 -8.91
N SER A 47 2.70 -6.59 -9.67
CA SER A 47 1.66 -7.35 -10.37
C SER A 47 0.71 -8.13 -9.46
N SER A 48 1.14 -8.45 -8.23
CA SER A 48 0.37 -9.18 -7.22
C SER A 48 0.21 -8.35 -5.95
N LEU A 49 -0.86 -8.60 -5.19
CA LEU A 49 -1.10 -7.98 -3.88
C LEU A 49 0.11 -8.24 -2.95
N PRO A 50 0.64 -7.21 -2.25
CA PRO A 50 1.78 -7.40 -1.37
C PRO A 50 1.39 -8.11 -0.07
N THR A 51 2.38 -8.70 0.58
CA THR A 51 2.28 -9.13 1.98
C THR A 51 2.56 -7.93 2.90
N LEU A 52 1.79 -7.81 3.98
CA LEU A 52 1.83 -6.68 4.90
C LEU A 52 2.26 -7.11 6.30
N GLY A 53 3.15 -6.34 6.90
CA GLY A 53 3.50 -6.42 8.32
C GLY A 53 3.20 -5.10 9.02
N ILE A 54 2.88 -5.12 10.31
CA ILE A 54 2.71 -3.89 11.08
C ILE A 54 3.43 -3.95 12.43
N SER A 55 4.10 -2.84 12.79
CA SER A 55 4.84 -2.71 14.04
C SER A 55 4.70 -1.31 14.65
N GLY A 56 5.23 -1.14 15.86
CA GLY A 56 5.27 0.16 16.56
C GLY A 56 3.91 0.64 17.11
N LEU A 57 2.86 -0.19 17.03
CA LEU A 57 1.54 0.17 17.51
C LEU A 57 1.45 0.18 19.05
N PRO A 58 0.67 1.10 19.64
CA PRO A 58 0.32 1.05 21.05
C PRO A 58 -0.46 -0.23 21.41
N PRO A 59 -0.31 -0.77 22.65
CA PRO A 59 -1.02 -1.97 23.08
C PRO A 59 -2.55 -1.90 22.96
N SER A 60 -3.13 -0.70 22.99
CA SER A 60 -4.57 -0.47 22.85
C SER A 60 -5.15 -0.87 21.48
N PHE A 61 -4.29 -1.10 20.47
CA PHE A 61 -4.70 -1.54 19.15
C PHE A 61 -5.01 -3.05 19.07
N ALA A 62 -4.74 -3.83 20.12
CA ALA A 62 -5.20 -5.22 20.21
C ALA A 62 -6.42 -5.31 21.15
N PRO A 63 -7.56 -5.93 20.74
CA PRO A 63 -7.82 -6.70 19.52
C PRO A 63 -8.64 -5.91 18.47
N GLN A 64 -8.09 -4.84 17.88
CA GLN A 64 -8.78 -4.09 16.83
C GLN A 64 -8.51 -4.68 15.44
N THR A 65 -9.45 -4.47 14.53
CA THR A 65 -9.27 -4.72 13.10
C THR A 65 -8.86 -3.45 12.38
N PHE A 66 -8.23 -3.61 11.21
CA PHE A 66 -7.73 -2.52 10.38
C PHE A 66 -8.38 -2.56 9.00
N ALA A 67 -8.43 -1.39 8.35
CA ALA A 67 -8.66 -1.28 6.93
C ALA A 67 -7.33 -0.95 6.25
N VAL A 68 -7.07 -1.58 5.10
CA VAL A 68 -5.92 -1.27 4.25
C VAL A 68 -6.45 -0.74 2.93
N VAL A 69 -5.90 0.39 2.51
CA VAL A 69 -6.30 1.13 1.30
C VAL A 69 -5.05 1.40 0.47
N LEU A 70 -5.16 1.27 -0.85
CA LEU A 70 -4.13 1.68 -1.79
C LEU A 70 -4.72 2.65 -2.82
N ILE A 71 -4.15 3.85 -2.91
CA ILE A 71 -4.66 4.93 -3.76
C ILE A 71 -3.56 5.47 -4.68
N ASP A 72 -3.94 5.74 -5.93
CA ASP A 72 -3.15 6.51 -6.91
C ASP A 72 -3.72 7.94 -7.05
N PRO A 73 -3.06 8.97 -6.47
CA PRO A 73 -3.49 10.36 -6.61
C PRO A 73 -3.12 10.98 -7.97
N ASP A 74 -2.40 10.26 -8.81
CA ASP A 74 -1.76 10.79 -10.02
C ASP A 74 -2.43 10.28 -11.32
N ALA A 75 -3.49 9.48 -11.26
CA ALA A 75 -4.14 8.99 -12.47
C ALA A 75 -4.88 10.11 -13.26
N PRO A 76 -4.80 10.13 -14.62
CA PRO A 76 -3.99 9.26 -15.46
C PRO A 76 -2.53 9.71 -15.57
N THR A 77 -2.20 10.97 -15.28
CA THR A 77 -0.81 11.45 -15.16
C THR A 77 -0.68 12.46 -14.02
N PRO A 78 0.47 12.54 -13.31
CA PRO A 78 0.65 13.46 -12.19
C PRO A 78 0.45 14.94 -12.56
N GLN A 79 0.63 15.30 -13.84
CA GLN A 79 0.49 16.68 -14.35
C GLN A 79 -0.96 17.05 -14.63
N SER A 80 -1.82 16.07 -14.90
CA SER A 80 -3.24 16.29 -15.20
C SER A 80 -4.06 15.14 -14.61
N PRO A 81 -4.16 15.05 -13.27
CA PRO A 81 -4.70 13.88 -12.60
C PRO A 81 -6.24 13.94 -12.55
N SER A 82 -6.89 13.88 -13.72
CA SER A 82 -8.35 13.98 -13.85
C SER A 82 -9.12 12.77 -13.29
N ALA A 83 -8.42 11.67 -13.04
CA ALA A 83 -8.93 10.46 -12.41
C ALA A 83 -8.24 10.19 -11.06
N ALA A 84 -7.72 11.26 -10.42
CA ALA A 84 -7.02 11.20 -9.14
C ALA A 84 -7.81 10.44 -8.07
N GLN A 85 -7.05 9.95 -7.10
CA GLN A 85 -7.54 9.13 -6.01
C GLN A 85 -8.13 7.80 -6.51
N PHE A 86 -7.50 7.22 -7.54
CA PHE A 86 -7.91 5.94 -8.06
C PHE A 86 -7.67 4.85 -7.02
N LEU A 87 -8.73 4.14 -6.65
CA LEU A 87 -8.68 3.09 -5.64
C LEU A 87 -8.16 1.78 -6.24
N HIS A 88 -6.94 1.40 -5.87
CA HIS A 88 -6.31 0.16 -6.32
C HIS A 88 -6.62 -1.04 -5.41
N PHE A 89 -6.93 -0.78 -4.14
CA PHE A 89 -7.28 -1.83 -3.17
C PHE A 89 -8.04 -1.24 -1.98
N LEU A 90 -9.04 -1.97 -1.50
CA LEU A 90 -9.71 -1.71 -0.23
C LEU A 90 -10.09 -3.04 0.42
N GLY A 91 -9.38 -3.43 1.47
CA GLY A 91 -9.76 -4.57 2.30
C GLY A 91 -10.10 -4.13 3.72
N GLY A 92 -11.21 -4.66 4.24
CA GLY A 92 -11.58 -4.55 5.64
C GLY A 92 -11.09 -5.76 6.45
N ASP A 93 -11.24 -5.70 7.76
CA ASP A 93 -10.99 -6.84 8.66
C ASP A 93 -9.57 -7.41 8.58
N PHE A 94 -8.57 -6.54 8.45
CA PHE A 94 -7.18 -6.93 8.65
C PHE A 94 -6.90 -7.11 10.16
N GLU A 95 -6.23 -8.20 10.51
CA GLU A 95 -5.83 -8.52 11.89
C GLU A 95 -4.33 -8.74 11.99
N ILE A 96 -3.75 -8.43 13.15
CA ILE A 96 -2.35 -8.75 13.46
C ILE A 96 -2.26 -10.22 13.83
N ARG A 97 -2.07 -11.08 12.82
CA ARG A 97 -2.11 -12.53 12.97
C ARG A 97 -1.40 -13.22 11.81
N GLY A 98 -0.83 -14.38 12.10
CA GLY A 98 -0.17 -15.25 11.13
C GLY A 98 1.34 -15.29 11.34
N GLU A 99 2.04 -15.92 10.40
CA GLU A 99 3.50 -15.93 10.36
C GLU A 99 4.04 -14.53 10.10
N ALA A 100 5.11 -14.15 10.79
CA ALA A 100 5.70 -12.83 10.63
C ALA A 100 6.16 -12.57 9.18
N VAL A 101 5.99 -11.32 8.73
CA VAL A 101 6.59 -10.81 7.50
C VAL A 101 7.99 -10.36 7.85
N GLU A 102 8.99 -11.15 7.44
CA GLU A 102 10.38 -11.00 7.91
C GLU A 102 10.43 -11.13 9.45
N THR A 103 10.57 -10.02 10.18
CA THR A 103 10.59 -9.98 11.65
C THR A 103 9.38 -9.25 12.24
N THR A 104 8.44 -8.81 11.40
CA THR A 104 7.32 -7.97 11.77
C THR A 104 6.00 -8.77 11.81
N PRO A 105 5.16 -8.62 12.85
CA PRO A 105 3.85 -9.28 12.90
C PRO A 105 3.04 -9.06 11.62
N ALA A 106 2.53 -10.13 11.03
CA ALA A 106 1.74 -10.04 9.82
C ALA A 106 0.41 -9.33 10.06
N LEU A 107 0.04 -8.48 9.10
CA LEU A 107 -1.26 -7.85 9.00
C LEU A 107 -2.04 -8.57 7.89
N THR A 108 -2.96 -9.44 8.28
CA THR A 108 -3.61 -10.40 7.36
C THR A 108 -5.08 -10.10 7.21
N ASN A 109 -5.56 -9.99 5.96
CA ASN A 109 -6.98 -9.83 5.66
C ASN A 109 -7.78 -11.10 6.04
N GLN A 110 -8.85 -10.96 6.82
CA GLN A 110 -9.72 -12.06 7.22
C GLN A 110 -11.03 -12.13 6.42
N SER A 111 -11.24 -11.22 5.47
CA SER A 111 -12.46 -11.09 4.70
C SER A 111 -12.20 -10.90 3.20
N GLN A 112 -13.26 -10.94 2.38
CA GLN A 112 -13.15 -10.53 0.99
C GLN A 112 -12.90 -9.02 0.92
N ALA A 113 -12.03 -8.59 0.00
CA ALA A 113 -11.79 -7.17 -0.21
C ALA A 113 -13.06 -6.49 -0.77
N ALA A 114 -13.34 -5.27 -0.32
CA ALA A 114 -14.39 -4.43 -0.92
C ALA A 114 -13.98 -3.94 -2.32
N MET A 115 -12.69 -3.75 -2.55
CA MET A 115 -12.07 -3.56 -3.86
C MET A 115 -10.85 -4.48 -3.95
N GLU A 116 -10.93 -5.47 -4.83
CA GLU A 116 -9.82 -6.38 -5.11
C GLU A 116 -8.62 -5.64 -5.68
N TYR A 117 -7.43 -6.19 -5.45
CA TYR A 117 -6.19 -5.56 -5.86
C TYR A 117 -6.10 -5.44 -7.38
N VAL A 118 -5.93 -4.20 -7.84
CA VAL A 118 -5.54 -3.91 -9.22
C VAL A 118 -4.14 -3.31 -9.18
N GLY A 119 -3.18 -3.96 -9.85
CA GLY A 119 -1.80 -3.49 -9.86
C GLY A 119 -1.63 -2.11 -10.53
N PRO A 120 -0.59 -1.35 -10.16
CA PRO A 120 -0.12 -0.17 -10.87
C PRO A 120 -0.04 -0.37 -12.38
N ASN A 121 -0.67 0.51 -13.16
CA ASN A 121 -0.59 0.48 -14.62
C ASN A 121 -0.67 1.88 -15.23
N PRO A 122 0.30 2.76 -14.91
CA PRO A 122 0.31 4.13 -15.45
C PRO A 122 0.41 4.10 -16.98
N PRO A 123 -0.21 5.07 -17.69
CA PRO A 123 -0.13 5.14 -19.14
C PRO A 123 1.31 5.19 -19.67
N ALA A 124 1.54 4.61 -20.84
CA ALA A 124 2.84 4.65 -21.50
C ALA A 124 3.30 6.11 -21.71
N GLY A 125 4.52 6.43 -21.27
CA GLY A 125 5.07 7.79 -21.32
C GLY A 125 4.64 8.71 -20.16
N SER A 126 3.74 8.27 -19.28
CA SER A 126 3.47 8.97 -18.02
C SER A 126 4.71 8.92 -17.12
N PRO A 127 5.02 10.01 -16.38
CA PRO A 127 5.97 9.96 -15.28
C PRO A 127 5.52 8.96 -14.20
N PRO A 128 6.40 8.56 -13.26
CA PRO A 128 6.00 7.67 -12.16
C PRO A 128 4.83 8.22 -11.34
N HIS A 129 3.88 7.36 -11.01
CA HIS A 129 2.76 7.68 -10.12
C HIS A 129 3.14 7.35 -8.67
N ARG A 130 2.55 8.07 -7.73
CA ARG A 130 2.55 7.75 -6.30
C ARG A 130 1.50 6.67 -6.05
N TYR A 131 1.81 5.74 -5.17
CA TYR A 131 0.86 4.77 -4.65
C TYR A 131 0.95 4.84 -3.13
N VAL A 132 -0.18 5.16 -2.50
CA VAL A 132 -0.27 5.55 -1.08
C VAL A 132 -1.18 4.60 -0.33
#